data_AF-A0AAW9KB79-F1
#
_entry.id   AF-A0AAW9KB79-F1
#
_cell.length_a   1.000
_cell.length_b   1.000
_cell.length_c   1.000
_cell.angle_alpha   90.00
_cell.angle_beta   90.00
_cell.angle_gamma   90.00
#
_symmetry.space_group_name_H-M   'P 1'
#
loop_
_entity.id
_entity.type
_entity.pdbx_description
1 polymer ?
#
loop_
_entity_poly.entity_id
_entity_poly.type
_entity_poly.pdbx_seq_one_letter_code
_entity_poly.pdbx_strand_id
1 'polypeptide(L)'
;NRRNYRQQDLHLKGIRALQQAINPTWRQGNGRPKNSGIKQSLIQEWRIKKPQGKKIDCHRELGLSRPTIDKWWDTYTPNKE
;
A
#
# COMPACT_ATOMS: atom_id res chain seq x y z
N ASN A 1 -21.72 -14.59 -15.09
CA ASN A 1 -21.09 -15.39 -13.99
C ASN A 1 -22.09 -15.47 -12.83
N ARG A 2 -22.45 -16.67 -12.35
CA ARG A 2 -23.42 -16.85 -11.24
C ARG A 2 -22.69 -17.22 -9.95
N ARG A 3 -23.22 -16.84 -8.79
CA ARG A 3 -22.74 -17.29 -7.47
C ARG A 3 -23.91 -17.78 -6.63
N ASN A 4 -23.77 -18.96 -6.02
CA ASN A 4 -24.82 -19.63 -5.24
C ASN A 4 -26.18 -19.60 -5.94
N TYR A 5 -26.20 -20.05 -7.20
CA TYR A 5 -27.40 -20.09 -8.06
C TYR A 5 -28.08 -18.73 -8.30
N ARG A 6 -27.47 -17.60 -7.95
CA ARG A 6 -27.98 -16.25 -8.19
C ARG A 6 -27.12 -15.50 -9.21
N GLN A 7 -27.71 -14.52 -9.89
CA GLN A 7 -26.94 -13.53 -10.64
C GLN A 7 -26.00 -12.79 -9.66
N GLN A 8 -24.81 -12.43 -10.15
CA GLN A 8 -23.75 -11.87 -9.33
C GLN A 8 -24.18 -10.58 -8.62
N ASP A 9 -24.95 -9.72 -9.29
CA ASP A 9 -25.44 -8.47 -8.73
C ASP A 9 -26.38 -8.73 -7.52
N LEU A 10 -27.33 -9.66 -7.65
CA LEU A 10 -28.26 -10.05 -6.58
C LEU A 10 -27.52 -10.70 -5.41
N HIS A 11 -26.55 -11.56 -5.69
CA HIS A 11 -25.71 -12.16 -4.66
C HIS A 11 -24.92 -11.10 -3.88
N LEU A 12 -24.29 -10.15 -4.58
CA LEU A 12 -23.54 -9.06 -3.95
C LEU A 12 -24.44 -8.12 -3.15
N LYS A 13 -25.65 -7.80 -3.65
CA LYS A 13 -26.65 -7.01 -2.92
C LYS A 13 -26.99 -7.67 -1.57
N GLY A 14 -27.29 -8.98 -1.57
CA GLY A 14 -27.60 -9.73 -0.35
C GLY A 14 -26.46 -9.77 0.66
N ILE A 15 -25.23 -10.06 0.22
CA ILE A 15 -24.07 -10.09 1.12
C ILE A 15 -23.76 -8.71 1.70
N ARG A 16 -23.88 -7.64 0.90
CA ARG A 16 -23.67 -6.27 1.39
C ARG A 16 -24.71 -5.88 2.43
N ALA A 17 -25.98 -6.23 2.22
CA ALA A 17 -27.04 -5.98 3.20
C ALA A 17 -26.75 -6.70 4.54
N LEU A 18 -26.37 -7.98 4.48
CA LEU A 18 -25.99 -8.75 5.66
C LEU A 18 -24.77 -8.16 6.39
N GLN A 19 -23.73 -7.75 5.63
CA GLN A 19 -22.53 -7.13 6.18
C GLN A 19 -22.87 -5.84 6.96
N GLN A 20 -23.75 -5.00 6.42
CA GLN A 20 -24.16 -3.76 7.10
C GLN A 20 -24.94 -4.04 8.38
N ALA A 21 -25.77 -5.09 8.40
CA ALA A 21 -26.53 -5.47 9.58
C ALA A 21 -25.65 -6.05 10.70
N ILE A 22 -24.67 -6.89 10.34
CA ILE A 22 -23.86 -7.64 11.33
C ILE A 22 -22.58 -6.91 11.74
N ASN A 23 -21.98 -6.12 10.85
CA ASN A 23 -20.73 -5.42 11.11
C ASN A 23 -20.73 -4.03 10.45
N PRO A 24 -21.53 -3.07 10.95
CA PRO A 24 -21.67 -1.75 10.34
C PRO A 24 -20.36 -0.93 10.34
N THR A 25 -19.45 -1.21 11.28
CA THR A 25 -18.18 -0.51 11.43
C THR A 25 -17.01 -1.20 10.73
N TRP A 26 -17.25 -2.18 9.87
CA TRP A 26 -16.20 -2.98 9.19
C TRP A 26 -15.15 -2.16 8.41
N ARG A 27 -15.42 -0.89 8.10
CA ARG A 27 -14.46 0.02 7.45
C ARG A 27 -13.55 0.77 8.43
N GLN A 28 -13.96 0.91 9.70
CA GLN A 28 -13.19 1.62 10.71
C GLN A 28 -11.93 0.80 11.04
N GLY A 29 -10.75 1.43 10.96
CA GLY A 29 -9.46 0.77 11.21
C GLY A 29 -8.97 -0.19 10.12
N ASN A 30 -9.86 -0.69 9.24
CA ASN A 30 -9.50 -1.59 8.13
C ASN A 30 -9.09 -0.87 6.84
N GLY A 31 -8.80 0.43 6.93
CA GLY A 31 -8.29 1.24 5.82
C GLY A 31 -6.81 0.98 5.56
N ARG A 32 -6.31 1.57 4.45
CA ARG A 32 -4.88 1.61 4.17
C ARG A 32 -4.15 2.26 5.36
N PRO A 33 -3.08 1.65 5.90
CA PRO A 33 -2.35 2.22 7.02
C PRO A 33 -1.88 3.65 6.71
N LYS A 34 -2.06 4.55 7.68
CA LYS A 34 -1.53 5.91 7.62
C LYS A 34 -0.03 5.83 7.30
N ASN A 35 0.46 6.74 6.47
CA ASN A 35 1.87 6.82 6.07
C ASN A 35 2.42 5.64 5.23
N SER A 36 1.59 4.70 4.79
CA SER A 36 2.04 3.66 3.85
C SER A 36 2.33 4.19 2.43
N GLY A 37 1.84 5.40 2.09
CA GLY A 37 2.09 6.06 0.81
C GLY A 37 3.35 6.93 0.74
N ILE A 38 3.89 7.38 1.89
CA ILE A 38 4.99 8.35 1.93
C ILE A 38 6.39 7.70 1.90
N LYS A 39 6.45 6.37 2.07
CA LYS A 39 7.72 5.64 2.20
C LYS A 39 8.62 5.82 0.97
N GLN A 40 8.02 5.87 -0.23
CA GLN A 40 8.75 6.13 -1.48
C GLN A 40 9.41 7.51 -1.46
N SER A 41 8.64 8.58 -1.18
CA SER A 41 9.14 9.95 -1.14
C SER A 41 10.27 10.12 -0.13
N LEU A 42 10.13 9.53 1.07
CA LEU A 42 11.16 9.54 2.10
C LEU A 42 12.49 8.92 1.62
N ILE A 43 12.43 7.76 0.96
CA ILE A 43 13.62 7.09 0.42
C ILE A 43 14.27 7.93 -0.69
N GLN A 44 13.46 8.52 -1.58
CA GLN A 44 13.94 9.37 -2.67
C GLN A 44 14.62 10.65 -2.14
N GLU A 45 13.97 11.37 -1.23
CA GLU A 45 14.53 12.58 -0.60
C GLU A 45 15.84 12.26 0.14
N TRP A 46 15.89 11.12 0.84
CA TRP A 46 17.09 10.67 1.52
C TRP A 46 18.23 10.40 0.51
N ARG A 47 17.94 9.74 -0.61
CA ARG A 47 18.94 9.42 -1.65
C ARG A 47 19.46 10.69 -2.34
N ILE A 48 18.61 11.69 -2.56
CA ILE A 48 19.01 13.01 -3.11
C ILE A 48 19.98 13.71 -2.15
N LYS A 49 19.70 13.70 -0.84
CA LYS A 49 20.57 14.31 0.17
C LYS A 49 21.87 13.53 0.38
N LYS A 50 21.86 12.20 0.15
CA LYS A 50 22.98 11.29 0.38
C LYS A 50 23.27 10.46 -0.87
N PRO A 51 23.85 11.06 -1.93
CA PRO A 51 24.07 10.37 -3.21
C PRO A 51 25.03 9.17 -3.10
N GLN A 52 25.97 9.20 -2.14
CA GLN A 52 26.90 8.10 -1.84
C GLN A 52 26.41 7.17 -0.72
N GLY A 53 25.22 7.43 -0.17
CA GLY A 53 24.67 6.66 0.94
C GLY A 53 24.28 5.25 0.52
N LYS A 54 24.53 4.25 1.37
CA LYS A 54 24.15 2.87 1.10
C LYS A 54 22.73 2.60 1.60
N LYS A 55 22.07 1.57 1.05
CA LYS A 55 20.76 1.09 1.51
C LYS A 55 20.69 0.82 3.02
N ILE A 56 21.80 0.35 3.60
CA ILE A 56 21.90 0.08 5.03
C ILE A 56 21.86 1.37 5.87
N ASP A 57 22.41 2.47 5.36
CA ASP A 57 22.41 3.75 6.06
C ASP A 57 21.00 4.36 6.01
N CYS A 58 20.32 4.23 4.86
CA CYS A 58 18.91 4.59 4.71
C CYS A 58 18.01 3.82 5.69
N HIS A 59 18.28 2.52 5.90
CA HIS A 59 17.58 1.71 6.89
C HIS A 59 17.78 2.21 8.32
N ARG A 60 19.03 2.51 8.68
CA ARG A 60 19.39 3.00 10.03
C ARG A 60 18.77 4.37 10.32
N GLU A 61 18.67 5.24 9.33
CA GLU A 61 18.17 6.61 9.51
C GLU A 61 16.64 6.74 9.39
N LEU A 62 16.02 6.08 8.42
CA LEU A 62 14.57 6.18 8.19
C LEU A 62 13.77 5.11 8.95
N GLY A 63 14.43 4.09 9.53
CA GLY A 63 13.77 2.97 10.21
C GLY A 63 12.86 2.13 9.29
N LEU A 64 12.97 2.30 7.97
CA LEU A 64 12.16 1.56 7.00
C LEU A 64 12.73 0.16 6.80
N SER A 65 11.87 -0.85 6.71
CA SER A 65 12.31 -2.22 6.44
C SER A 65 13.14 -2.31 5.15
N ARG A 66 14.14 -3.17 5.14
CA ARG A 66 15.03 -3.36 3.98
C ARG A 66 14.28 -3.70 2.68
N PRO A 67 13.25 -4.55 2.66
CA PRO A 67 12.45 -4.79 1.44
C PRO A 67 11.73 -3.54 0.92
N THR A 68 11.30 -2.63 1.81
CA THR A 68 10.71 -1.35 1.40
C THR A 68 11.77 -0.48 0.72
N ILE A 69 12.97 -0.41 1.30
CA ILE A 69 14.08 0.35 0.74
C ILE A 69 14.46 -0.21 -0.63
N ASP A 70 14.66 -1.53 -0.72
CA ASP A 70 15.01 -2.20 -1.98
C ASP A 70 13.99 -1.94 -3.08
N LYS A 71 12.68 -2.02 -2.75
CA LYS A 71 11.60 -1.76 -3.71
C LYS A 71 11.65 -0.35 -4.31
N TRP A 72 12.02 0.66 -3.52
CA TRP A 72 11.96 2.07 -3.93
C TRP A 72 13.32 2.70 -4.18
N TRP A 73 14.41 1.93 -4.04
CA TRP A 73 15.76 2.45 -4.18
C TRP A 73 16.00 2.95 -5.59
N ASP A 74 15.76 2.10 -6.60
CA ASP A 74 16.11 2.34 -8.00
C ASP A 74 14.93 2.75 -8.90
N THR A 75 13.81 3.16 -8.30
CA THR A 75 12.62 3.62 -9.06
C THR A 75 12.79 5.01 -9.68
N TYR A 76 14.03 5.48 -9.89
CA TYR A 76 14.32 6.59 -10.80
C TYR A 76 14.75 5.99 -12.14
N THR A 77 13.77 5.56 -12.94
CA THR A 77 13.95 5.50 -14.39
C THR A 77 13.48 6.86 -14.93
N PRO A 78 14.38 7.80 -15.28
CA PRO A 78 13.97 8.89 -16.13
C PRO A 78 13.41 8.25 -17.41
N ASN A 79 12.27 8.76 -17.89
CA ASN A 79 11.52 8.25 -19.03
C ASN A 79 12.43 7.58 -20.06
N LYS A 80 12.21 6.28 -20.32
CA LYS A 80 12.67 5.70 -21.58
C LYS A 80 11.75 6.27 -22.64
N GLU A 81 12.24 7.29 -23.33
CA GLU A 81 11.70 7.83 -24.59
C GLU A 81 11.51 6.72 -25.63
#